data_AF-A0A529XC91-F1
#
_entry.id   AF-A0A529XC91-F1
#
_cell.length_a   1.000
_cell.length_b   1.000
_cell.length_c   1.000
_cell.angle_alpha   90.00
_cell.angle_beta   90.00
_cell.angle_gamma   90.00
#
_symmetry.space_group_name_H-M   'P 1'
#
loop_
_entity.id
_entity.type
_entity.pdbx_description
1 polymer ?
#
loop_
_entity_poly.entity_id
_entity_poly.type
_entity_poly.pdbx_seq_one_letter_code
_entity_poly.pdbx_strand_id
1 'polypeptide(L)'
;MARAFLFVLDSFGIGGAADAERYGDAGADTFGHIFKACAEGRADREGLRKGPLAVPNMMSLGLGRAAQTATEFRTGIDAPLIASAFHGAAQEVSSGKDTPSGHWEIAGLPVRFDWGYFPDTVPAFPAELTEAIIREGKVPGILGNCHAPGTEIIERLGEEHIRTGKPICYTSVDSVLQIAAHETHFGLERLYELCLTVRRLVDRLKIGRVIARPFV
;
A
#
# COMPACT_ATOMS: atom_id res chain seq x y z
N MET A 1 19.30 -21.29 18.26
CA MET A 1 18.21 -20.36 18.63
C MET A 1 16.92 -20.97 18.10
N ALA A 2 15.93 -21.30 18.93
CA ALA A 2 14.79 -22.13 18.48
C ALA A 2 13.61 -21.34 17.89
N ARG A 3 13.55 -20.03 18.10
CA ARG A 3 12.45 -19.14 17.65
C ARG A 3 13.01 -17.76 17.31
N ALA A 4 12.44 -17.12 16.29
CA ALA A 4 12.65 -15.72 15.96
C ALA A 4 11.28 -15.03 15.91
N PHE A 5 11.22 -13.78 16.37
CA PHE A 5 10.02 -12.93 16.29
C PHE A 5 10.36 -11.71 15.44
N LEU A 6 9.66 -11.58 14.31
CA LEU A 6 9.82 -10.47 13.39
C LEU A 6 8.63 -9.53 13.55
N PHE A 7 8.91 -8.27 13.83
CA PHE A 7 7.92 -7.20 13.93
C PHE A 7 8.17 -6.19 12.83
N VAL A 8 7.17 -5.97 11.98
CA VAL A 8 7.22 -4.95 10.92
C VAL A 8 6.32 -3.79 11.33
N LEU A 9 6.91 -2.61 11.52
CA LEU A 9 6.16 -1.37 11.69
C LEU A 9 5.89 -0.81 10.30
N ASP A 10 4.73 -1.15 9.73
CA ASP A 10 4.40 -0.80 8.34
C ASP A 10 4.52 0.72 8.11
N SER A 11 5.11 1.11 6.98
CA SER A 11 5.46 2.48 6.56
C SER A 11 6.46 3.26 7.43
N PHE A 12 6.99 2.68 8.52
CA PHE A 12 7.87 3.40 9.46
C PHE A 12 9.33 3.47 8.97
N GLY A 13 9.60 4.35 8.01
CA GLY A 13 10.95 4.67 7.53
C GLY A 13 11.77 5.51 8.52
N ILE A 14 13.08 5.31 8.55
CA ILE A 14 14.04 6.04 9.41
C ILE A 14 14.93 7.02 8.62
N GLY A 15 14.46 7.43 7.44
CA GLY A 15 15.19 8.29 6.52
C GLY A 15 15.00 7.91 5.06
N GLY A 16 15.36 8.83 4.17
CA GLY A 16 15.29 8.63 2.72
C GLY A 16 16.37 7.67 2.25
N ALA A 17 15.97 6.76 1.36
CA ALA A 17 16.88 5.86 0.66
C ALA A 17 17.83 6.63 -0.28
N ALA A 18 18.98 6.02 -0.62
CA ALA A 18 19.97 6.63 -1.52
C ALA A 18 19.41 6.95 -2.91
N ASP A 19 18.36 6.23 -3.34
CA ASP A 19 17.67 6.39 -4.62
C ASP A 19 16.29 7.05 -4.49
N ALA A 20 15.99 7.72 -3.37
CA ALA A 20 14.70 8.36 -3.11
C ALA A 20 14.25 9.34 -4.22
N GLU A 21 15.20 10.04 -4.87
CA GLU A 21 14.90 10.94 -5.98
C GLU A 21 14.23 10.23 -7.17
N ARG A 22 14.58 8.96 -7.44
CA ARG A 22 13.96 8.14 -8.49
C ARG A 22 12.45 7.95 -8.27
N TYR A 23 12.01 8.01 -7.01
CA TYR A 23 10.61 7.86 -6.62
C TYR A 23 9.91 9.20 -6.36
N GLY A 24 10.59 10.33 -6.58
CA GLY A 24 10.09 11.66 -6.23
C GLY A 24 10.04 11.94 -4.72
N ASP A 25 10.75 11.15 -3.91
CA ASP A 25 10.72 11.20 -2.45
C ASP A 25 11.96 11.88 -1.85
N ALA A 26 12.64 12.75 -2.62
CA ALA A 26 13.81 13.46 -2.14
C ALA A 26 13.49 14.22 -0.84
N GLY A 27 14.24 13.94 0.22
CA GLY A 27 14.04 14.52 1.56
C GLY A 27 12.98 13.82 2.43
N ALA A 28 12.41 12.69 2.01
CA ALA A 28 11.50 11.91 2.85
C ALA A 28 12.23 11.36 4.09
N ASP A 29 11.64 11.55 5.27
CA ASP A 29 12.12 10.99 6.54
C ASP A 29 10.95 10.85 7.52
N THR A 30 10.31 9.67 7.56
CA THR A 30 9.12 9.45 8.38
C THR A 30 9.42 9.64 9.87
N PHE A 31 10.42 8.93 10.40
CA PHE A 31 10.80 9.03 11.81
C PHE A 31 11.25 10.44 12.19
N GLY A 32 12.16 11.05 11.42
CA GLY A 32 12.68 12.38 11.73
C GLY A 32 11.62 13.47 11.64
N HIS A 33 10.75 13.44 10.63
CA HIS A 33 9.64 14.39 10.52
C HIS A 33 8.60 14.23 11.63
N ILE A 34 8.26 12.99 12.01
CA ILE A 34 7.39 12.74 13.16
C ILE A 34 8.06 13.29 14.42
N PHE A 35 9.32 12.91 14.69
CA PHE A 35 10.06 13.35 15.86
C PHE A 35 10.07 14.89 15.99
N LYS A 36 10.37 15.59 14.90
CA LYS A 36 10.34 17.06 14.84
C LYS A 36 8.93 17.62 15.09
N ALA A 37 7.90 17.08 14.43
CA ALA A 37 6.52 17.52 14.61
C ALA A 37 6.02 17.32 16.06
N CYS A 38 6.47 16.26 16.73
CA CYS A 38 6.20 16.03 18.15
C CYS A 38 6.86 17.08 19.05
N ALA A 39 8.14 17.38 18.81
CA ALA A 39 8.88 18.36 19.59
C ALA A 39 8.29 19.78 19.46
N GLU A 40 7.78 20.10 18.26
CA GLU A 40 7.13 21.39 17.95
C GLU A 40 5.66 21.45 18.38
N GLY A 41 5.10 20.38 18.97
CA GLY A 41 3.69 20.29 19.36
C GLY A 41 2.69 20.21 18.20
N ARG A 42 3.16 20.21 16.94
CA ARG A 42 2.31 20.09 15.73
C ARG A 42 1.56 18.77 15.64
N ALA A 43 2.04 17.75 16.34
CA ALA A 43 1.43 16.43 16.38
C ALA A 43 0.62 16.17 17.68
N ASP A 44 0.39 17.21 18.50
CA ASP A 44 -0.45 17.13 19.68
C ASP A 44 -1.92 16.94 19.27
N ARG A 45 -2.60 16.01 19.94
CA ARG A 45 -4.03 15.73 19.72
C ARG A 45 -4.67 15.47 21.08
N GLU A 46 -5.67 16.28 21.41
CA GLU A 46 -6.40 16.19 22.67
C GLU A 46 -6.94 14.76 22.88
N GLY A 47 -6.76 14.24 24.09
CA GLY A 47 -7.15 12.86 24.45
C GLY A 47 -6.29 11.75 23.84
N LEU A 48 -5.31 12.05 22.98
CA LEU A 48 -4.46 11.05 22.33
C LEU A 48 -2.99 11.17 22.71
N ARG A 49 -2.39 12.36 22.54
CA ARG A 49 -0.97 12.60 22.85
C ARG A 49 -0.62 14.07 22.96
N LYS A 50 0.46 14.36 23.70
CA LYS A 50 1.01 15.70 23.86
C LYS A 50 2.53 15.66 24.04
N GLY A 51 3.22 16.65 23.48
CA GLY A 51 4.65 16.87 23.68
C GLY A 51 5.55 15.97 22.84
N PRO A 52 6.85 15.88 23.21
CA PRO A 52 7.86 15.14 22.45
C PRO A 52 7.54 13.66 22.24
N LEU A 53 8.11 13.06 21.20
CA LEU A 53 7.93 11.63 20.92
C LEU A 53 8.65 10.79 21.99
N ALA A 54 7.88 10.12 22.85
CA ALA A 54 8.41 9.25 23.90
C ALA A 54 8.39 7.78 23.47
N VAL A 55 9.51 7.28 22.96
CA VAL A 55 9.70 5.86 22.59
C VAL A 55 10.92 5.25 23.29
N PRO A 56 11.02 5.33 24.64
CA PRO A 56 12.24 4.98 25.38
C PRO A 56 12.71 3.53 25.14
N ASN A 57 11.76 2.59 25.00
CA ASN A 57 12.09 1.20 24.73
C ASN A 57 12.76 1.03 23.36
N MET A 58 12.22 1.64 22.30
CA MET A 58 12.83 1.60 20.96
C MET A 58 14.17 2.32 20.92
N MET A 59 14.32 3.42 21.68
CA MET A 59 15.60 4.12 21.81
C MET A 59 16.65 3.22 22.47
N SER A 60 16.28 2.49 23.53
CA SER A 60 17.18 1.53 24.20
C SER A 60 17.53 0.31 23.33
N LEU A 61 16.70 -0.01 22.34
CA LEU A 61 16.98 -1.01 21.31
C LEU A 61 17.83 -0.47 20.14
N GLY A 62 18.06 0.84 20.07
CA GLY A 62 18.94 1.46 19.09
C GLY A 62 18.25 2.20 17.94
N LEU A 63 16.96 2.54 18.03
CA LEU A 63 16.26 3.31 16.98
C LEU A 63 16.98 4.61 16.61
N GLY A 64 17.41 5.39 17.61
CA GLY A 64 18.14 6.64 17.36
C GLY A 64 19.49 6.42 16.66
N ARG A 65 20.17 5.31 16.95
CA ARG A 65 21.43 4.94 16.29
C ARG A 65 21.18 4.46 14.86
N ALA A 66 20.13 3.66 14.63
CA ALA A 66 19.73 3.24 13.29
C ALA A 66 19.37 4.42 12.40
N ALA A 67 18.62 5.40 12.90
CA ALA A 67 18.30 6.63 12.18
C ALA A 67 19.55 7.44 11.84
N GLN A 68 20.51 7.53 12.76
CA GLN A 68 21.83 8.15 12.54
C GLN A 68 22.70 7.38 11.52
N THR A 69 22.48 6.08 11.36
CA THR A 69 23.13 5.28 10.31
C THR A 69 22.47 5.51 8.95
N ALA A 70 21.13 5.59 8.91
CA ALA A 70 20.37 5.81 7.68
C ALA A 70 20.57 7.23 7.13
N THR A 71 20.67 8.22 8.02
CA THR A 71 20.77 9.64 7.70
C THR A 71 21.65 10.36 8.72
N GLU A 72 22.00 11.62 8.49
CA GLU A 72 22.69 12.43 9.51
C GLU A 72 21.75 12.92 10.64
N PHE A 73 20.48 12.49 10.66
CA PHE A 73 19.50 12.89 11.67
C PHE A 73 19.91 12.44 13.07
N ARG A 74 19.78 13.36 14.03
CA ARG A 74 20.06 13.11 15.46
C ARG A 74 18.87 13.55 16.29
N THR A 75 18.38 12.64 17.12
CA THR A 75 17.29 12.93 18.07
C THR A 75 17.73 13.84 19.23
N GLY A 76 19.04 13.91 19.50
CA GLY A 76 19.59 14.58 20.69
C GLY A 76 19.32 13.85 22.01
N ILE A 77 18.64 12.69 21.96
CA ILE A 77 18.33 11.87 23.13
C ILE A 77 19.46 10.84 23.29
N ASP A 78 20.18 10.93 24.40
CA ASP A 78 21.17 9.93 24.79
C ASP A 78 20.50 8.86 25.66
N ALA A 79 20.01 7.80 25.01
CA ALA A 79 19.41 6.65 25.68
C ALA A 79 20.43 5.50 25.74
N PRO A 80 20.70 4.91 26.91
CA PRO A 80 21.61 3.79 27.02
C PRO A 80 21.05 2.58 26.25
N LEU A 81 21.90 1.94 25.46
CA LEU A 81 21.55 0.72 24.74
C LEU A 81 21.48 -0.45 25.71
N ILE A 82 20.57 -1.38 25.46
CA ILE A 82 20.57 -2.68 26.12
C ILE A 82 21.80 -3.46 25.62
N ALA A 83 22.54 -4.12 26.53
CA ALA A 83 23.83 -4.76 26.25
C ALA A 83 23.83 -5.76 25.07
N SER A 84 22.67 -6.36 24.76
CA SER A 84 22.50 -7.34 23.68
C SER A 84 21.72 -6.80 22.46
N ALA A 85 21.52 -5.48 22.37
CA ALA A 85 20.82 -4.88 21.25
C ALA A 85 21.78 -4.66 20.06
N PHE A 86 21.35 -5.10 18.88
CA PHE A 86 21.97 -4.78 17.60
C PHE A 86 21.05 -3.85 16.84
N HIS A 87 21.64 -2.88 16.13
CA HIS A 87 20.91 -1.89 15.35
C HIS A 87 21.62 -1.66 14.02
N GLY A 88 20.84 -1.23 13.03
CA GLY A 88 21.33 -0.91 11.70
C GLY A 88 20.22 -0.30 10.87
N ALA A 89 20.58 0.15 9.67
CA ALA A 89 19.64 0.57 8.64
C ALA A 89 19.75 -0.40 7.46
N ALA A 90 18.64 -0.66 6.80
CA ALA A 90 18.58 -1.45 5.57
C ALA A 90 18.16 -0.54 4.42
N GLN A 91 18.73 -0.79 3.25
CA GLN A 91 18.38 -0.13 2.00
C GLN A 91 17.67 -1.16 1.13
N GLU A 92 16.44 -0.85 0.74
CA GLU A 92 15.66 -1.72 -0.16
C GLU A 92 16.36 -1.82 -1.51
N VAL A 93 16.41 -3.03 -2.06
CA VAL A 93 17.00 -3.30 -3.39
C VAL A 93 15.95 -3.61 -4.45
N SER A 94 14.71 -3.90 -4.04
CA SER A 94 13.55 -4.03 -4.91
C SER A 94 13.28 -2.74 -5.69
N SER A 95 12.65 -2.87 -6.86
CA SER A 95 12.36 -1.74 -7.74
C SER A 95 11.13 -0.93 -7.33
N GLY A 96 10.27 -1.49 -6.48
CA GLY A 96 9.06 -0.85 -5.97
C GLY A 96 9.17 -0.54 -4.48
N LYS A 97 8.39 0.46 -4.04
CA LYS A 97 8.23 0.86 -2.63
C LYS A 97 6.88 0.43 -2.03
N ASP A 98 6.22 -0.55 -2.67
CA ASP A 98 4.92 -1.08 -2.26
C ASP A 98 5.07 -2.16 -1.16
N THR A 99 4.02 -2.32 -0.35
CA THR A 99 4.01 -3.28 0.76
C THR A 99 4.42 -4.71 0.35
N PRO A 100 3.90 -5.29 -0.76
CA PRO A 100 4.35 -6.60 -1.23
C PRO A 100 5.86 -6.69 -1.49
N SER A 101 6.45 -5.72 -2.22
CA SER A 101 7.87 -5.71 -2.54
C SER A 101 8.75 -5.77 -1.28
N GLY A 102 8.50 -4.88 -0.32
CA GLY A 102 9.26 -4.85 0.92
C GLY A 102 9.11 -6.12 1.76
N HIS A 103 7.90 -6.68 1.85
CA HIS A 103 7.67 -7.93 2.59
C HIS A 103 8.33 -9.14 1.92
N TRP A 104 8.34 -9.21 0.59
CA TRP A 104 9.02 -10.27 -0.15
C TRP A 104 10.54 -10.17 0.04
N GLU A 105 11.09 -8.96 -0.01
CA GLU A 105 12.52 -8.75 0.21
C GLU A 105 12.97 -9.11 1.62
N ILE A 106 12.19 -8.75 2.65
CA ILE A 106 12.42 -9.17 4.05
C ILE A 106 12.46 -10.72 4.16
N ALA A 107 11.66 -11.42 3.35
CA ALA A 107 11.65 -12.88 3.28
C ALA A 107 12.72 -13.49 2.34
N GLY A 108 13.60 -12.67 1.76
CA GLY A 108 14.71 -13.12 0.89
C GLY A 108 14.38 -13.17 -0.61
N LEU A 109 13.29 -12.53 -1.05
CA LEU A 109 12.83 -12.49 -2.44
C LEU A 109 12.76 -11.06 -2.98
N PRO A 110 13.88 -10.45 -3.39
CA PRO A 110 13.87 -9.08 -3.91
C PRO A 110 13.07 -8.98 -5.22
N VAL A 111 12.14 -8.01 -5.28
CA VAL A 111 11.28 -7.73 -6.42
C VAL A 111 11.98 -6.77 -7.38
N ARG A 112 12.72 -7.33 -8.34
CA ARG A 112 13.53 -6.56 -9.31
C ARG A 112 12.74 -6.11 -10.56
N PHE A 113 11.42 -6.15 -10.51
CA PHE A 113 10.53 -5.72 -11.59
C PHE A 113 9.57 -4.66 -11.08
N ASP A 114 9.12 -3.77 -11.97
CA ASP A 114 8.08 -2.80 -11.63
C ASP A 114 6.70 -3.45 -11.71
N TRP A 115 5.87 -3.22 -10.70
CA TRP A 115 4.43 -3.51 -10.76
C TRP A 115 3.75 -2.58 -11.75
N GLY A 116 2.63 -3.04 -12.32
CA GLY A 116 1.78 -2.18 -13.13
C GLY A 116 0.86 -1.33 -12.28
N TYR A 117 0.66 -0.09 -12.68
CA TYR A 117 -0.29 0.82 -12.08
C TYR A 117 -1.18 1.39 -13.18
N PHE A 118 -2.44 1.67 -12.84
CA PHE A 118 -3.34 2.35 -13.75
C PHE A 118 -3.25 3.87 -13.54
N PRO A 119 -3.22 4.68 -14.60
CA PRO A 119 -3.15 6.14 -14.48
C PRO A 119 -4.39 6.71 -13.78
N ASP A 120 -4.22 7.82 -13.07
CA ASP A 120 -5.33 8.60 -12.49
C ASP A 120 -6.03 9.42 -13.58
N THR A 121 -6.74 8.71 -14.45
CA THR A 121 -7.49 9.24 -15.60
C THR A 121 -8.81 8.49 -15.75
N VAL A 122 -9.73 9.04 -16.53
CA VAL A 122 -10.99 8.38 -16.88
C VAL A 122 -11.08 8.30 -18.41
N PRO A 123 -10.99 7.10 -19.01
CA PRO A 123 -10.87 5.78 -18.37
C PRO A 123 -9.47 5.48 -17.80
N ALA A 124 -9.40 4.77 -16.67
CA ALA A 124 -8.15 4.35 -16.04
C ALA A 124 -7.56 3.07 -16.68
N PHE A 125 -8.42 2.16 -17.12
CA PHE A 125 -8.04 0.90 -17.74
C PHE A 125 -7.88 1.07 -19.26
N PRO A 126 -6.83 0.46 -19.86
CA PRO A 126 -6.71 0.38 -21.30
C PRO A 126 -7.97 -0.19 -21.96
N ALA A 127 -8.34 0.32 -23.13
CA ALA A 127 -9.52 -0.13 -23.87
C ALA A 127 -9.48 -1.66 -24.13
N GLU A 128 -8.33 -2.19 -24.54
CA GLU A 128 -8.14 -3.63 -24.78
C GLU A 128 -8.43 -4.48 -23.53
N LEU A 129 -8.02 -4.00 -22.33
CA LEU A 129 -8.33 -4.69 -21.08
C LEU A 129 -9.83 -4.64 -20.78
N THR A 130 -10.45 -3.48 -20.95
CA THR A 130 -11.90 -3.31 -20.73
C THR A 130 -12.72 -4.21 -21.65
N GLU A 131 -12.39 -4.24 -22.95
CA GLU A 131 -13.03 -5.10 -23.94
C GLU A 131 -12.84 -6.59 -23.63
N ALA A 132 -11.63 -6.99 -23.20
CA ALA A 132 -11.37 -8.37 -22.79
C ALA A 132 -12.16 -8.76 -21.54
N ILE A 133 -12.27 -7.90 -20.52
CA ILE A 133 -13.09 -8.14 -19.33
C ILE A 133 -14.55 -8.37 -19.72
N ILE A 134 -15.10 -7.52 -20.61
CA ILE A 134 -16.48 -7.64 -21.07
C ILE A 134 -16.70 -8.96 -21.82
N ARG A 135 -15.83 -9.25 -22.80
CA ARG A 135 -15.92 -10.43 -23.67
C ARG A 135 -15.75 -11.74 -22.89
N GLU A 136 -14.67 -11.85 -22.12
CA GLU A 136 -14.29 -13.10 -21.44
C GLU A 136 -15.03 -13.28 -20.12
N GLY A 137 -15.35 -12.18 -19.43
CA GLY A 137 -16.20 -12.18 -18.23
C GLY A 137 -17.69 -12.34 -18.53
N LYS A 138 -18.10 -12.28 -19.80
CA LYS A 138 -19.50 -12.39 -20.26
C LYS A 138 -20.43 -11.46 -19.47
N VAL A 139 -20.01 -10.21 -19.33
CA VAL A 139 -20.78 -9.15 -18.66
C VAL A 139 -21.31 -8.14 -19.68
N PRO A 140 -22.44 -7.47 -19.43
CA PRO A 140 -23.04 -6.53 -20.39
C PRO A 140 -22.25 -5.21 -20.58
N GLY A 141 -21.13 -5.06 -19.87
CA GLY A 141 -20.30 -3.85 -19.81
C GLY A 141 -19.63 -3.76 -18.44
N ILE A 142 -18.91 -2.66 -18.19
CA ILE A 142 -18.40 -2.31 -16.86
C ILE A 142 -18.83 -0.88 -16.50
N LEU A 143 -18.87 -0.59 -15.20
CA LEU A 143 -19.04 0.75 -14.65
C LEU A 143 -17.75 1.20 -13.93
N GLY A 144 -17.59 2.50 -13.68
CA GLY A 144 -16.46 3.07 -12.95
C GLY A 144 -15.27 3.41 -13.85
N ASN A 145 -14.40 2.44 -14.12
CA ASN A 145 -13.17 2.59 -14.89
C ASN A 145 -12.36 3.84 -14.49
N CYS A 146 -12.14 4.00 -13.18
CA CYS A 146 -11.47 5.14 -12.58
C CYS A 146 -10.79 4.74 -11.27
N HIS A 147 -10.00 5.65 -10.69
CA HIS A 147 -9.60 5.59 -9.28
C HIS A 147 -10.77 5.98 -8.40
N ALA A 148 -11.01 5.25 -7.30
CA ALA A 148 -12.05 5.61 -6.33
C ALA A 148 -11.89 4.88 -4.98
N PRO A 149 -12.32 5.51 -3.87
CA PRO A 149 -12.63 4.78 -2.63
C PRO A 149 -13.75 3.76 -2.85
N GLY A 150 -13.63 2.59 -2.20
CA GLY A 150 -14.59 1.50 -2.38
C GLY A 150 -16.01 1.82 -1.90
N THR A 151 -16.17 2.60 -0.83
CA THR A 151 -17.49 3.04 -0.36
C THR A 151 -18.13 4.03 -1.32
N GLU A 152 -17.37 5.05 -1.74
CA GLU A 152 -17.83 6.09 -2.65
C GLU A 152 -18.28 5.52 -4.01
N ILE A 153 -17.51 4.59 -4.59
CA ILE A 153 -17.84 4.05 -5.92
C ILE A 153 -19.11 3.18 -5.88
N ILE A 154 -19.36 2.49 -4.76
CA ILE A 154 -20.57 1.68 -4.55
C ILE A 154 -21.76 2.61 -4.35
N GLU A 155 -21.63 3.66 -3.53
CA GLU A 155 -22.68 4.67 -3.35
C GLU A 155 -23.06 5.33 -4.69
N ARG A 156 -22.07 5.64 -5.53
CA ARG A 156 -22.28 6.30 -6.82
C ARG A 156 -22.90 5.41 -7.89
N LEU A 157 -22.51 4.13 -7.96
CA LEU A 157 -22.79 3.26 -9.12
C LEU A 157 -23.57 1.99 -8.76
N GLY A 158 -23.88 1.74 -7.49
CA GLY A 158 -24.55 0.53 -7.00
C GLY A 158 -25.94 0.34 -7.62
N GLU A 159 -26.77 1.38 -7.67
CA GLU A 159 -28.10 1.30 -8.28
C GLU A 159 -28.04 1.07 -9.80
N GLU A 160 -27.06 1.66 -10.49
CA GLU A 160 -26.87 1.39 -11.93
C GLU A 160 -26.36 -0.03 -12.16
N HIS A 161 -25.46 -0.52 -11.32
CA HIS A 161 -25.02 -1.92 -11.34
C HIS A 161 -26.21 -2.88 -11.21
N ILE A 162 -27.08 -2.66 -10.22
CA ILE A 162 -28.28 -3.49 -9.99
C ILE A 162 -29.20 -3.47 -11.22
N ARG A 163 -29.45 -2.29 -11.79
CA ARG A 163 -30.35 -2.14 -12.95
C ARG A 163 -29.80 -2.74 -14.24
N THR A 164 -28.49 -2.68 -14.45
CA THR A 164 -27.85 -3.03 -15.73
C THR A 164 -27.13 -4.38 -15.72
N GLY A 165 -26.82 -4.92 -14.54
CA GLY A 165 -25.99 -6.11 -14.36
C GLY A 165 -24.50 -5.89 -14.70
N LYS A 166 -24.06 -4.65 -14.97
CA LYS A 166 -22.66 -4.33 -15.28
C LYS A 166 -21.84 -4.25 -13.98
N PRO A 167 -20.82 -5.10 -13.74
CA PRO A 167 -19.97 -4.97 -12.56
C PRO A 167 -19.25 -3.61 -12.52
N ILE A 168 -18.96 -3.13 -11.30
CA ILE A 168 -18.25 -1.88 -11.07
C ILE A 168 -16.76 -2.20 -10.97
N CYS A 169 -15.98 -1.79 -11.97
CA CYS A 169 -14.53 -2.00 -12.00
C CYS A 169 -13.81 -0.68 -11.68
N TYR A 170 -12.92 -0.69 -10.70
CA TYR A 170 -12.17 0.51 -10.27
C TYR A 170 -10.80 0.14 -9.72
N THR A 171 -9.95 1.14 -9.50
CA THR A 171 -8.57 0.97 -9.00
C THR A 171 -8.23 2.00 -7.91
N SER A 172 -7.00 2.00 -7.45
CA SER A 172 -6.46 2.89 -6.43
C SER A 172 -5.00 3.23 -6.74
N VAL A 173 -4.35 3.96 -5.85
CA VAL A 173 -2.90 4.23 -5.91
C VAL A 173 -2.05 2.95 -5.86
N ASP A 174 -2.56 1.86 -5.27
CA ASP A 174 -1.90 0.56 -5.27
C ASP A 174 -2.08 -0.18 -6.61
N SER A 175 -1.19 -1.14 -6.89
CA SER A 175 -1.27 -2.06 -8.02
C SER A 175 -2.43 -3.06 -7.89
N VAL A 176 -3.67 -2.59 -8.10
CA VAL A 176 -4.88 -3.40 -7.93
C VAL A 176 -5.95 -3.13 -8.99
N LEU A 177 -6.79 -4.12 -9.27
CA LEU A 177 -8.07 -3.97 -9.95
C LEU A 177 -9.17 -4.53 -9.04
N GLN A 178 -10.14 -3.69 -8.69
CA GLN A 178 -11.23 -4.04 -7.79
C GLN A 178 -12.53 -4.19 -8.57
N ILE A 179 -13.32 -5.21 -8.25
CA ILE A 179 -14.60 -5.48 -8.91
C ILE A 179 -15.68 -5.55 -7.84
N ALA A 180 -16.58 -4.57 -7.83
CA ALA A 180 -17.74 -4.56 -6.94
C ALA A 180 -19.01 -5.02 -7.66
N ALA A 181 -19.79 -5.84 -6.97
CA ALA A 181 -21.06 -6.35 -7.45
C ALA A 181 -21.98 -6.70 -6.28
N HIS A 182 -23.28 -6.48 -6.48
CA HIS A 182 -24.30 -6.77 -5.47
C HIS A 182 -24.57 -8.28 -5.45
N GLU A 183 -24.55 -8.89 -4.26
CA GLU A 183 -24.62 -10.36 -4.13
C GLU A 183 -25.91 -10.95 -4.70
N THR A 184 -27.07 -10.39 -4.37
CA THR A 184 -28.37 -10.90 -4.86
C THR A 184 -28.59 -10.71 -6.37
N HIS A 185 -28.06 -9.62 -6.95
CA HIS A 185 -28.34 -9.26 -8.34
C HIS A 185 -27.30 -9.80 -9.33
N PHE A 186 -26.04 -9.95 -8.90
CA PHE A 186 -24.95 -10.45 -9.73
C PHE A 186 -24.52 -11.88 -9.38
N GLY A 187 -24.58 -12.25 -8.09
CA GLY A 187 -24.11 -13.52 -7.56
C GLY A 187 -22.65 -13.49 -7.10
N LEU A 188 -22.38 -14.03 -5.91
CA LEU A 188 -21.03 -14.08 -5.33
C LEU A 188 -20.10 -15.01 -6.14
N GLU A 189 -20.59 -16.18 -6.52
CA GLU A 189 -19.84 -17.13 -7.35
C GLU A 189 -19.49 -16.52 -8.71
N ARG A 190 -20.44 -15.82 -9.33
CA ARG A 190 -20.21 -15.11 -10.60
C ARG A 190 -19.17 -14.01 -10.45
N LEU A 191 -19.18 -13.28 -9.33
CA LEU A 191 -18.15 -12.28 -9.02
C LEU A 191 -16.76 -12.93 -8.90
N TYR A 192 -16.65 -14.08 -8.23
CA TYR A 192 -15.38 -14.80 -8.13
C TYR A 192 -14.89 -15.31 -9.49
N GLU A 193 -15.77 -15.90 -10.30
CA GLU A 193 -15.43 -16.31 -11.67
C GLU A 193 -14.93 -15.13 -12.50
N LEU A 194 -15.60 -13.98 -12.42
CA LEU A 194 -15.16 -12.76 -13.08
C LEU A 194 -13.78 -12.31 -12.58
N CYS A 195 -13.55 -12.27 -11.26
CA CYS A 195 -12.25 -11.91 -10.70
C CYS A 195 -11.12 -12.85 -11.15
N LEU A 196 -11.37 -14.16 -11.24
CA LEU A 196 -10.40 -15.14 -11.75
C LEU A 196 -10.07 -14.92 -13.23
N THR A 197 -11.08 -14.61 -14.06
CA THR A 197 -10.87 -14.20 -15.45
C THR A 197 -10.03 -12.93 -15.52
N VAL A 198 -10.41 -11.88 -14.77
CA VAL A 198 -9.68 -10.62 -14.78
C VAL A 198 -8.25 -10.79 -14.28
N ARG A 199 -8.01 -11.65 -13.28
CA ARG A 199 -6.67 -11.98 -12.78
C ARG A 199 -5.75 -12.44 -13.91
N ARG A 200 -6.19 -13.40 -14.73
CA ARG A 200 -5.43 -13.84 -15.92
C ARG A 200 -5.18 -12.70 -16.92
N LEU A 201 -6.18 -11.83 -17.14
CA LEU A 201 -6.07 -10.72 -18.10
C LEU A 201 -5.05 -9.66 -17.68
N VAL A 202 -4.93 -9.40 -16.38
CA VAL A 202 -4.04 -8.36 -15.84
C VAL A 202 -2.64 -8.86 -15.48
N ASP A 203 -2.36 -10.17 -15.59
CA ASP A 203 -1.02 -10.73 -15.30
C ASP A 203 0.07 -10.14 -16.19
N ARG A 204 -0.20 -9.98 -17.49
CA ARG A 204 0.74 -9.32 -18.43
C ARG A 204 1.01 -7.85 -18.10
N LEU A 205 0.07 -7.22 -17.40
CA LEU A 205 0.20 -5.84 -16.92
C LEU A 205 0.87 -5.77 -15.55
N LYS A 206 1.26 -6.90 -14.96
CA LYS A 206 1.87 -6.99 -13.62
C LYS A 206 1.04 -6.27 -12.55
N ILE A 207 -0.30 -6.38 -12.61
CA ILE A 207 -1.14 -5.87 -11.53
C ILE A 207 -1.01 -6.79 -10.32
N GLY A 208 -0.72 -6.26 -9.14
CA GLY A 208 -0.46 -7.03 -7.93
C GLY A 208 -1.65 -7.87 -7.48
N ARG A 209 -2.87 -7.29 -7.42
CA ARG A 209 -4.06 -8.01 -6.94
C ARG A 209 -5.33 -7.71 -7.74
N VAL A 210 -6.21 -8.70 -7.84
CA VAL A 210 -7.61 -8.51 -8.21
C VAL A 210 -8.46 -8.78 -6.97
N ILE A 211 -9.36 -7.84 -6.62
CA ILE A 211 -10.11 -7.88 -5.36
C ILE A 211 -11.60 -7.92 -5.66
N ALA A 212 -12.26 -9.01 -5.24
CA ALA A 212 -13.72 -9.08 -5.21
C ALA A 212 -14.24 -8.18 -4.07
N ARG A 213 -15.22 -7.33 -4.39
CA ARG A 213 -15.85 -6.39 -3.46
C ARG A 213 -17.37 -6.59 -3.47
N PRO A 214 -17.87 -7.73 -2.96
CA PRO A 214 -19.31 -7.93 -2.85
C PRO A 214 -19.94 -6.87 -1.94
N PHE A 215 -21.17 -6.46 -2.24
CA PHE A 215 -21.97 -5.59 -1.38
C PHE A 215 -23.45 -6.03 -1.37
N VAL A 216 -24.18 -5.46 -0.41
CA VAL A 216 -25.61 -5.69 -0.14
C VAL A 216 -26.37 -4.37 -0.03
#